data_AF-A0A1U8Q589-F1
#
_entry.id   AF-A0A1U8Q589-F1
#
_cell.length_a   1.000
_cell.length_b   1.000
_cell.length_c   1.000
_cell.angle_alpha   90.00
_cell.angle_beta   90.00
_cell.angle_gamma   90.00
#
_symmetry.space_group_name_H-M   'P 1'
#
loop_
_entity.id
_entity.type
_entity.pdbx_description
1 polymer ?
#
loop_
_entity_poly.entity_id
_entity_poly.type
_entity_poly.pdbx_seq_one_letter_code
_entity_poly.pdbx_strand_id
1 'polypeptide(L)'
;MGNAEKLMNQIMELKFTSKSIQRQAHKCKKDKKSEKLNVKKAIEKGNMDNAHIYAENAIQKRTEQMNYLRLLVTEWDFPQRLPFQLPTSSPSLSIVIRHQSHLCLSICPRRKRN
;
A
#
# COMPACT_ATOMS: atom_id res chain seq x y z
N MET A 1 1.88 -0.35 42.24
CA MET A 1 2.62 -0.65 41.00
C MET A 1 1.68 -1.43 40.10
N GLY A 2 1.32 -0.95 38.90
CA GLY A 2 0.34 -1.68 38.07
C GLY A 2 -0.09 -1.01 36.78
N ASN A 3 0.09 0.30 36.63
CA ASN A 3 -0.28 0.99 35.38
C ASN A 3 0.75 0.80 34.27
N ALA A 4 2.05 0.76 34.59
CA ALA A 4 3.11 0.61 33.59
C ALA A 4 3.06 -0.76 32.88
N GLU A 5 2.82 -1.84 33.63
CA GLU A 5 2.71 -3.20 33.07
C GLU A 5 1.47 -3.36 32.18
N LYS A 6 0.32 -2.79 32.59
CA LYS A 6 -0.89 -2.76 31.76
C LYS A 6 -0.66 -2.04 30.43
N LEU A 7 0.00 -0.87 30.47
CA LEU A 7 0.39 -0.13 29.27
C LEU A 7 1.33 -0.93 28.36
N MET A 8 2.33 -1.63 28.92
CA MET A 8 3.23 -2.48 28.15
C MET A 8 2.48 -3.64 27.46
N ASN A 9 1.55 -4.29 28.16
CA ASN A 9 0.73 -5.37 27.61
C ASN A 9 -0.14 -4.88 26.45
N GLN A 10 -0.79 -3.72 26.60
CA GLN A 10 -1.58 -3.10 25.53
C GLN A 10 -0.73 -2.74 24.30
N ILE A 11 0.47 -2.19 24.51
CA ILE A 11 1.40 -1.89 23.41
C ILE A 11 1.86 -3.17 22.69
N MET A 12 2.10 -4.25 23.43
CA MET A 12 2.46 -5.55 22.84
C MET A 12 1.32 -6.14 22.02
N GLU A 13 0.09 -6.05 22.52
CA GLU A 13 -1.11 -6.50 21.82
C GLU A 13 -1.29 -5.73 20.50
N LEU A 14 -1.19 -4.40 20.53
CA LEU A 14 -1.25 -3.55 19.33
C LEU A 14 -0.15 -3.87 18.30
N LYS A 15 1.07 -4.19 18.76
CA LYS A 15 2.15 -4.64 17.86
C LYS A 15 1.85 -5.99 17.23
N PHE A 16 1.13 -6.87 17.94
CA PHE A 16 0.74 -8.17 17.42
C PHE A 16 -0.42 -8.05 16.42
N THR A 17 -1.42 -7.20 16.69
CA THR A 17 -2.53 -6.93 15.76
C THR A 17 -1.99 -6.38 14.44
N SER A 18 -1.05 -5.43 14.47
CA SER A 18 -0.30 -4.94 13.29
C SER A 18 0.19 -6.06 12.38
N LYS A 19 0.97 -6.97 12.98
CA LYS A 19 1.67 -8.03 12.28
C LYS A 19 0.66 -9.05 11.76
N SER A 20 -0.42 -9.29 12.50
CA SER A 20 -1.52 -10.13 12.07
C SER A 20 -2.21 -9.55 10.83
N ILE A 21 -2.56 -8.26 10.84
CA ILE A 21 -3.22 -7.58 9.72
C ILE A 21 -2.30 -7.56 8.48
N GLN A 22 -1.01 -7.30 8.66
CA GLN A 22 -0.03 -7.35 7.56
C GLN A 22 0.08 -8.76 6.95
N ARG A 23 0.05 -9.82 7.77
CA ARG A 23 0.01 -11.20 7.29
C ARG A 23 -1.28 -11.49 6.53
N GLN A 24 -2.43 -11.02 7.01
CA GLN A 24 -3.72 -11.18 6.34
C GLN A 24 -3.72 -10.48 4.97
N ALA A 25 -3.21 -9.25 4.87
CA ALA A 25 -3.06 -8.55 3.59
C ALA A 25 -2.17 -9.33 2.60
N HIS A 26 -1.08 -9.93 3.09
CA HIS A 26 -0.21 -10.76 2.25
C HIS A 26 -0.86 -12.08 1.83
N LYS A 27 -1.67 -12.70 2.71
CA LYS A 27 -2.47 -13.89 2.41
C LYS A 27 -3.47 -13.58 1.28
N CYS A 28 -4.25 -12.52 1.40
CA CYS A 28 -5.18 -12.08 0.34
C CYS A 28 -4.47 -11.83 -1.00
N LYS A 29 -3.22 -11.31 -0.98
CA LYS A 29 -2.41 -11.14 -2.20
C LYS A 29 -2.03 -12.47 -2.85
N LYS A 30 -1.74 -13.52 -2.07
CA LYS A 30 -1.47 -14.88 -2.57
C LYS A 30 -2.73 -15.52 -3.12
N ASP A 31 -3.83 -15.46 -2.37
CA ASP A 31 -5.11 -16.07 -2.75
C ASP A 31 -5.66 -15.42 -4.03
N LYS A 32 -5.53 -14.10 -4.19
CA LYS A 32 -5.86 -13.41 -5.44
C LYS A 32 -5.06 -13.94 -6.64
N LYS A 33 -3.80 -14.35 -6.45
CA LYS A 33 -2.98 -14.92 -7.54
C LYS A 33 -3.46 -16.34 -7.88
N SER A 34 -3.79 -17.17 -6.90
CA SER A 34 -4.31 -18.52 -7.16
C SER A 34 -5.65 -18.45 -7.88
N GLU A 35 -6.57 -17.57 -7.47
CA GLU A 35 -7.86 -17.44 -8.15
C GLU A 35 -7.72 -16.98 -9.60
N LYS A 36 -6.80 -16.06 -9.90
CA LYS A 36 -6.49 -15.67 -11.27
C LYS A 36 -5.98 -16.83 -12.13
N LEU A 37 -5.25 -17.78 -11.54
CA LEU A 37 -4.82 -19.00 -12.24
C LEU A 37 -5.98 -19.96 -12.43
N ASN A 38 -6.88 -20.08 -11.44
CA ASN A 38 -8.08 -20.90 -11.53
C ASN A 38 -9.03 -20.40 -12.62
N VAL A 39 -9.20 -19.08 -12.77
CA VAL A 39 -9.95 -18.46 -13.88
C VAL A 39 -9.40 -18.92 -15.23
N LYS A 40 -8.07 -18.85 -15.43
CA LYS A 40 -7.44 -19.29 -16.69
C LYS A 40 -7.70 -20.76 -16.97
N LYS A 41 -7.51 -21.63 -15.96
CA LYS A 41 -7.78 -23.07 -16.07
C LYS A 41 -9.25 -23.37 -16.35
N ALA A 42 -10.18 -22.60 -15.79
CA ALA A 42 -11.61 -22.79 -16.01
C ALA A 42 -12.02 -22.39 -17.44
N ILE A 43 -11.43 -21.31 -17.96
CA ILE A 43 -11.63 -20.87 -19.35
C ILE A 43 -11.08 -21.90 -20.34
N GLU A 44 -9.88 -22.42 -20.10
CA GLU A 44 -9.26 -23.48 -20.93
C GLU A 44 -10.12 -24.75 -20.98
N LYS A 45 -10.83 -25.06 -19.89
CA LYS A 45 -11.75 -26.20 -19.80
C LYS A 45 -13.15 -25.92 -20.37
N GLY A 46 -13.47 -24.68 -20.74
CA GLY A 46 -14.79 -24.28 -21.22
C GLY A 46 -15.87 -24.15 -20.15
N ASN A 47 -15.50 -24.16 -18.86
CA ASN A 47 -16.44 -24.05 -17.74
C ASN A 47 -16.66 -22.59 -17.35
N MET A 48 -17.56 -21.91 -18.07
CA MET A 48 -17.80 -20.47 -17.92
C MET A 48 -18.35 -20.07 -16.54
N ASP A 49 -19.23 -20.88 -15.95
CA ASP A 49 -19.82 -20.60 -14.63
C ASP A 49 -18.75 -20.59 -13.53
N ASN A 50 -17.84 -21.57 -13.56
CA ASN A 50 -16.72 -21.63 -12.62
C ASN A 50 -15.74 -20.47 -12.84
N ALA A 51 -15.50 -20.08 -14.11
CA ALA A 51 -14.66 -18.94 -14.41
C ALA A 51 -15.22 -17.63 -13.83
N HIS A 52 -16.54 -17.45 -13.85
CA HIS A 52 -17.23 -16.31 -13.24
C HIS A 52 -17.03 -16.29 -11.72
N ILE A 53 -17.29 -17.42 -11.05
CA ILE A 53 -17.13 -17.54 -9.58
C ILE A 53 -15.69 -17.24 -9.15
N TYR A 54 -14.69 -17.78 -9.86
CA TYR A 54 -13.28 -17.50 -9.55
C TYR A 54 -12.88 -16.04 -9.83
N ALA A 55 -13.49 -15.41 -10.83
CA ALA A 55 -13.25 -14.00 -11.13
C ALA A 55 -13.84 -13.08 -10.04
N GLU A 56 -15.06 -13.35 -9.59
CA GLU A 56 -15.69 -12.65 -8.45
C GLU A 56 -14.86 -12.80 -7.18
N ASN A 57 -14.43 -14.02 -6.86
CA ASN A 57 -13.55 -14.29 -5.73
C ASN A 57 -12.23 -13.50 -5.84
N ALA A 58 -11.64 -13.40 -7.03
CA ALA A 58 -10.43 -12.61 -7.24
C ALA A 58 -10.65 -11.09 -7.00
N ILE A 59 -11.82 -10.56 -7.36
CA ILE A 59 -12.22 -9.17 -7.10
C ILE A 59 -12.43 -8.97 -5.60
N GLN A 60 -13.17 -9.86 -4.94
CA GLN A 60 -13.38 -9.82 -3.50
C GLN A 60 -12.04 -9.81 -2.74
N LYS A 61 -11.12 -10.71 -3.07
CA LYS A 61 -9.77 -10.75 -2.44
C LYS A 61 -8.95 -9.49 -2.70
N ARG A 62 -9.15 -8.79 -3.81
CA ARG A 62 -8.54 -7.47 -4.05
C ARG A 62 -9.11 -6.43 -3.10
N THR A 63 -10.42 -6.39 -2.91
CA THR A 63 -11.09 -5.44 -2.01
C THR A 63 -10.74 -5.70 -0.55
N GLU A 64 -10.76 -6.96 -0.11
CA GLU A 64 -10.29 -7.37 1.22
C GLU A 64 -8.85 -6.93 1.46
N GLN A 65 -7.94 -7.18 0.50
CA GLN A 65 -6.55 -6.72 0.58
C GLN A 65 -6.47 -5.20 0.79
N MET A 66 -7.24 -4.42 0.04
CA MET A 66 -7.26 -2.96 0.17
C MET A 66 -7.81 -2.51 1.53
N ASN A 67 -8.82 -3.20 2.05
CA ASN A 67 -9.39 -2.90 3.36
C ASN A 67 -8.38 -3.18 4.48
N TYR A 68 -7.64 -4.30 4.44
CA TYR A 68 -6.57 -4.56 5.40
C TYR A 68 -5.45 -3.52 5.33
N LEU A 69 -5.08 -3.07 4.13
CA LEU A 69 -4.10 -2.00 3.97
C LEU A 69 -4.61 -0.66 4.52
N ARG A 70 -5.91 -0.37 4.40
CA ARG A 70 -6.50 0.84 4.98
C ARG A 70 -6.52 0.78 6.51
N LEU A 71 -6.89 -0.37 7.09
CA LEU A 71 -6.82 -0.59 8.54
C LEU A 71 -5.41 -0.38 9.07
N LEU A 72 -4.39 -0.88 8.34
CA LEU A 72 -2.98 -0.63 8.66
C LEU A 72 -2.54 0.82 8.51
N VAL A 73 -3.21 1.66 7.73
CA VAL A 73 -2.86 3.08 7.66
C VAL A 73 -3.57 3.80 8.81
N THR A 74 -4.86 3.57 9.00
CA THR A 74 -5.65 4.26 10.02
C THR A 74 -5.26 3.92 11.46
N GLU A 75 -4.73 2.71 11.71
CA GLU A 75 -4.28 2.28 13.05
C GLU A 75 -2.84 2.72 13.37
N TRP A 76 -2.01 2.96 12.34
CA TRP A 76 -0.57 3.25 12.49
C TRP A 76 -0.21 4.72 12.24
N ASP A 77 -1.11 5.51 11.63
CA ASP A 77 -1.06 6.97 11.60
C ASP A 77 -1.56 7.61 12.92
N PHE A 78 -1.35 6.95 14.06
CA PHE A 78 -1.15 7.70 15.30
C PHE A 78 0.31 8.17 15.28
N PRO A 79 0.61 9.45 14.97
CA PRO A 79 1.93 9.95 15.26
C PRO A 79 2.03 9.95 16.78
N GLN A 80 2.65 8.92 17.35
CA GLN A 80 3.50 9.19 18.49
C GLN A 80 4.52 10.19 17.96
N ARG A 81 4.21 11.46 18.21
CA ARG A 81 5.05 12.62 18.00
C ARG A 81 6.25 12.50 18.95
N LEU A 82 7.05 11.46 18.78
CA LEU A 82 8.46 11.52 19.11
C LEU A 82 9.07 12.21 17.89
N PRO A 83 9.55 13.45 18.01
CA PRO A 83 10.25 14.08 16.91
C PRO A 83 11.48 13.22 16.62
N PHE A 84 11.42 12.45 15.54
CA PHE A 84 12.63 12.04 14.85
C PHE A 84 13.23 13.35 14.32
N GLN A 85 14.07 13.97 15.15
CA GLN A 85 14.94 15.06 14.74
C GLN A 85 15.87 14.46 13.69
N LEU A 86 15.48 14.56 12.41
CA LEU A 86 16.48 14.58 11.36
C LEU A 86 17.38 15.78 11.67
N PRO A 87 18.70 15.59 11.78
CA PRO A 87 19.61 16.71 11.98
C PRO A 87 19.52 17.63 10.75
N THR A 88 18.79 18.74 10.90
CA THR A 88 18.87 19.88 9.99
C THR A 88 20.09 20.70 10.39
N SER A 89 21.25 20.28 9.89
CA SER A 89 22.47 21.08 9.78
C SER A 89 23.15 20.61 8.50
N SER A 90 23.10 21.27 7.35
CA SER A 90 23.35 22.68 7.04
C SER A 90 23.29 22.82 5.48
N PRO A 91 23.36 24.04 4.91
CA PRO A 91 22.65 24.42 3.68
C PRO A 91 23.49 24.32 2.41
N SER A 92 22.98 23.66 1.35
CA SER A 92 23.40 23.92 -0.04
C SER A 92 22.50 23.22 -1.08
N LEU A 93 21.19 23.49 -1.09
CA LEU A 93 20.30 22.94 -2.12
C LEU A 93 19.41 23.99 -2.82
N SER A 94 19.80 25.26 -2.76
CA SER A 94 19.21 26.34 -3.56
C SER A 94 19.86 26.51 -4.95
N ILE A 95 20.94 25.78 -5.28
CA ILE A 95 21.63 25.89 -6.58
C ILE A 95 21.14 24.85 -7.61
N VAL A 96 20.63 23.69 -7.20
CA VAL A 96 20.29 22.61 -8.16
C VAL A 96 18.89 22.76 -8.77
N ILE A 97 17.98 23.54 -8.17
CA ILE A 97 16.60 23.68 -8.68
C ILE A 97 16.43 24.81 -9.71
N ARG A 98 17.42 25.70 -9.90
CA ARG A 98 17.33 26.79 -10.90
C ARG A 98 17.97 26.50 -12.27
N HIS A 99 18.71 25.41 -12.44
CA HIS A 99 19.41 25.14 -13.71
C HIS A 99 18.71 24.11 -14.61
N GLN A 100 17.53 23.61 -14.21
CA GLN A 100 16.76 22.64 -14.99
C GLN A 100 15.42 23.20 -15.53
N SER A 101 15.21 24.51 -15.40
CA SER A 101 14.05 25.23 -15.97
C SER A 101 14.35 25.90 -17.32
N HIS A 102 15.62 26.01 -17.74
CA HIS A 102 15.98 26.61 -19.03
C HIS A 102 16.10 25.61 -20.20
N LEU A 103 16.14 24.29 -19.96
CA LEU A 103 16.20 23.29 -21.04
C LEU A 103 14.84 22.69 -21.46
N CYS A 104 13.77 22.86 -20.67
CA CYS A 104 12.44 22.31 -21.02
C CYS A 104 11.63 23.17 -22.01
N LEU A 105 12.13 24.36 -22.39
CA LEU A 105 11.45 25.24 -23.35
C LEU A 105 11.90 25.04 -24.81
N SER A 106 12.94 24.26 -25.08
CA SER A 106 13.46 24.06 -26.45
C SER A 106 13.04 22.75 -27.13
N ILE A 107 12.30 21.84 -26.47
CA ILE A 107 12.02 20.48 -26.99
C ILE A 107 10.51 20.15 -27.14
N CYS A 108 9.60 21.08 -26.84
CA CYS A 108 8.15 20.83 -26.99
C CYS A 108 7.57 21.56 -28.22
N PRO A 109 7.43 20.92 -29.41
CA PRO A 109 6.62 21.45 -30.51
C PRO A 109 5.13 21.31 -30.15
N ARG A 110 4.61 22.35 -29.50
CA ARG A 110 3.21 22.48 -29.10
C ARG A 110 2.35 22.74 -30.33
N ARG A 111 1.72 21.67 -30.84
CA ARG A 111 0.30 21.59 -31.21
C ARG A 111 -0.33 22.95 -31.60
N LYS A 112 -0.21 23.32 -32.88
CA LYS A 112 -1.08 24.34 -33.49
C LYS A 112 -2.53 23.92 -33.25
N ARG A 113 -3.29 24.75 -32.56
CA ARG A 113 -4.76 24.71 -32.53
C ARG A 113 -5.21 26.10 -32.96
N ASN A 114 -6.01 26.11 -34.03
CA ASN A 114 -6.72 27.28 -34.57
C ASN A 114 -7.43 28.06 -33.47
#